data_AF-D5MSQ9-F1
#
_entry.id   AF-D5MSQ9-F1
#
_cell.length_a   1.000
_cell.length_b   1.000
_cell.length_c   1.000
_cell.angle_alpha   90.00
_cell.angle_beta   90.00
_cell.angle_gamma   90.00
#
_symmetry.space_group_name_H-M   'P 1'
#
loop_
_entity.id
_entity.type
_entity.pdbx_description
1 polymer ?
#
loop_
_entity_poly.entity_id
_entity_poly.type
_entity_poly.pdbx_seq_one_letter_code
_entity_poly.pdbx_strand_id
1 'polypeptide(L)'
;MMLQFRCTAKVQKELGLKPKDLDDVHDPDTMLGNWYVNISTIDRRKTFLFVNERTLLSFILYGIKKSNIANIHKVFLKALN
;
A
#
# COMPACT_ATOMS: atom_id res chain seq x y z
N MET A 1 -4.55 13.77 -10.70
CA MET A 1 -5.27 13.17 -9.56
C MET A 1 -4.73 11.77 -9.33
N MET A 2 -3.73 11.64 -8.46
CA MET A 2 -2.99 10.40 -8.24
C MET A 2 -2.79 10.13 -6.75
N LEU A 3 -3.22 8.94 -6.32
CA LEU A 3 -2.91 8.38 -5.01
C LEU A 3 -1.53 7.69 -5.10
N GLN A 4 -0.56 8.09 -4.27
CA GLN A 4 0.75 7.43 -4.22
C GLN A 4 0.89 6.51 -2.99
N PHE A 5 1.33 5.28 -3.23
CA PHE A 5 1.79 4.36 -2.19
C PHE A 5 3.31 4.46 -2.01
N ARG A 6 3.72 5.03 -0.88
CA ARG A 6 5.13 5.11 -0.47
C ARG A 6 5.53 3.79 0.19
N CYS A 7 6.05 2.91 -0.64
CA CYS A 7 6.33 1.52 -0.29
C CYS A 7 7.76 1.34 0.26
N THR A 8 7.91 0.59 1.35
CA THR A 8 9.24 0.08 1.73
C THR A 8 9.79 -0.87 0.66
N ALA A 9 11.11 -1.07 0.63
CA ALA A 9 11.74 -2.02 -0.32
C ALA A 9 11.12 -3.44 -0.23
N LYS A 10 10.69 -3.85 0.96
CA LYS A 10 10.01 -5.14 1.17
C LYS A 10 8.65 -5.19 0.49
N VAL A 11 7.88 -4.11 0.56
CA VAL A 11 6.60 -3.98 -0.15
C VAL A 11 6.81 -3.95 -1.65
N GLN A 12 7.78 -3.17 -2.16
CA GLN A 12 8.10 -3.11 -3.59
C GLN A 12 8.43 -4.50 -4.14
N LYS A 13 9.28 -5.27 -3.45
CA LYS A 13 9.62 -6.65 -3.81
C LYS A 13 8.40 -7.57 -3.80
N GLU A 14 7.53 -7.42 -2.81
CA GLU A 14 6.31 -8.24 -2.71
C GLU A 14 5.32 -7.95 -3.84
N LEU A 15 5.18 -6.67 -4.22
CA LEU A 15 4.35 -6.24 -5.33
C LEU A 15 4.97 -6.53 -6.71
N GLY A 16 6.25 -6.93 -6.75
CA GLY A 16 6.98 -7.18 -7.99
C GLY A 16 7.33 -5.91 -8.76
N LEU A 17 7.37 -4.76 -8.08
CA LEU A 17 7.71 -3.46 -8.69
C LEU A 17 9.20 -3.40 -9.04
N LYS A 18 9.50 -2.89 -10.22
CA LYS A 18 10.86 -2.56 -10.68
C LYS A 18 11.08 -1.05 -10.57
N PRO A 19 12.33 -0.56 -10.59
CA PRO A 19 12.62 0.88 -10.52
C PRO A 19 11.87 1.72 -11.56
N LYS A 20 11.68 1.19 -12.77
CA LYS A 20 10.91 1.83 -13.86
C LYS A 20 9.40 1.92 -13.61
N ASP A 21 8.89 1.18 -12.62
CA ASP A 21 7.48 1.18 -12.23
C ASP A 21 7.24 2.13 -11.04
N LEU A 22 8.29 2.82 -10.57
CA LEU A 22 8.22 3.79 -9.47
C LEU A 22 8.14 5.21 -10.03
N ASP A 23 7.26 6.01 -9.45
CA ASP A 23 7.18 7.45 -9.71
C ASP A 23 8.00 8.24 -8.68
N ASP A 24 8.37 9.47 -9.05
CA ASP A 24 8.93 10.43 -8.10
C ASP A 24 7.95 10.76 -6.99
N VAL A 25 8.46 11.21 -5.85
CA VAL A 25 7.61 11.60 -4.73
C VAL A 25 6.85 12.87 -5.09
N HIS A 26 5.53 12.82 -4.94
CA HIS A 26 4.64 13.96 -5.19
C HIS A 26 3.76 14.26 -3.99
N ASP A 27 3.40 15.54 -3.85
CA ASP A 27 2.38 15.95 -2.89
C ASP A 27 1.01 15.45 -3.34
N PRO A 28 0.15 15.00 -2.41
CA PRO A 28 -1.13 14.45 -2.80
C PRO A 28 -2.07 15.55 -3.31
N ASP A 29 -2.65 15.32 -4.48
CA ASP A 29 -3.65 16.17 -5.12
C ASP A 29 -5.09 15.63 -4.94
N THR A 30 -5.27 14.64 -4.05
CA THR A 30 -6.55 13.96 -3.77
C THR A 30 -6.91 14.03 -2.29
N MET A 31 -8.21 13.95 -1.98
CA MET A 31 -8.71 13.88 -0.59
C MET A 31 -8.21 12.65 0.17
N LEU A 32 -7.93 11.55 -0.53
CA LEU A 32 -7.38 10.35 0.10
C LEU A 32 -5.93 10.50 0.53
N GLY A 33 -5.20 11.51 0.04
CA GLY A 33 -3.80 11.72 0.39
C GLY A 33 -2.88 10.62 -0.14
N ASN A 34 -1.59 10.69 0.20
CA ASN A 34 -0.65 9.58 0.00
C ASN A 34 -0.64 8.66 1.22
N TRP A 35 -0.11 7.45 1.02
CA TRP A 35 -0.07 6.44 2.07
C TRP A 35 1.29 5.77 2.14
N TYR A 36 1.81 5.65 3.36
CA TYR A 36 2.92 4.75 3.64
C TYR A 36 2.41 3.31 3.69
N VAL A 37 3.18 2.40 3.09
CA VAL A 37 2.83 0.98 3.03
C VAL A 37 3.98 0.14 3.55
N ASN A 38 3.68 -0.71 4.52
CA ASN A 38 4.60 -1.72 5.04
C ASN A 38 3.97 -3.11 5.00
N ILE A 39 4.81 -4.15 5.02
CA ILE A 39 4.36 -5.54 5.05
C ILE A 39 5.08 -6.36 6.12
N SER A 40 4.26 -7.07 6.90
CA SER A 40 4.69 -8.04 7.90
C SER A 40 4.02 -9.38 7.68
N THR A 41 4.58 -10.42 8.30
CA THR A 41 3.97 -11.75 8.33
C THR A 41 3.44 -11.97 9.74
N ILE A 42 2.13 -12.17 9.88
CA ILE A 42 1.45 -12.45 11.15
C ILE A 42 0.72 -13.78 10.96
N ASP A 43 0.92 -14.76 11.84
CA ASP A 43 0.36 -16.11 11.74
C ASP A 43 0.59 -16.79 10.38
N ARG A 44 1.81 -16.66 9.85
CA ARG A 44 2.20 -17.15 8.51
C ARG A 44 1.40 -16.52 7.36
N ARG A 45 0.71 -15.41 7.60
CA ARG A 45 -0.08 -14.67 6.61
C ARG A 45 0.50 -13.28 6.35
N LYS A 46 0.56 -12.92 5.07
CA LYS A 46 0.99 -11.59 4.65
C LYS A 46 -0.03 -10.56 5.10
N THR A 47 0.48 -9.51 5.74
CA THR A 47 -0.30 -8.48 6.38
C THR A 47 0.27 -7.13 5.99
N PHE A 48 -0.54 -6.32 5.33
CA PHE A 48 -0.15 -4.97 4.91
C PHE A 48 -0.66 -3.96 5.93
N LEU A 49 0.22 -3.02 6.30
CA LEU A 49 -0.11 -1.84 7.08
C LEU A 49 -0.15 -0.64 6.14
N PHE A 50 -1.26 0.08 6.16
CA PHE A 50 -1.43 1.34 5.45
C PHE A 50 -1.55 2.45 6.49
N VAL A 51 -0.78 3.53 6.29
CA VAL A 51 -0.81 4.72 7.13
C VAL A 51 -0.93 5.95 6.24
N ASN A 52 -1.98 6.74 6.42
CA ASN A 52 -2.14 7.99 5.70
C ASN A 52 -1.02 8.96 6.08
N GLU A 53 -0.39 9.59 5.09
CA GLU A 53 0.77 10.47 5.28
C GLU A 53 0.47 11.64 6.23
N ARG A 54 -0.73 12.24 6.12
CA ARG A 54 -1.07 13.48 6.84
C ARG A 54 -1.78 13.23 8.16
N THR A 55 -2.77 12.33 8.15
CA THR A 55 -3.67 12.12 9.28
C THR A 55 -3.23 11.00 10.21
N LEU A 56 -2.26 10.19 9.78
CA LEU A 56 -1.84 8.96 10.45
C LEU A 56 -2.97 7.92 10.62
N LEU A 57 -4.12 8.12 9.95
CA LEU A 57 -5.16 7.10 9.85
C LEU A 57 -4.52 5.81 9.36
N SER A 58 -4.67 4.76 10.16
CA SER A 58 -3.95 3.51 9.96
C SER A 58 -4.93 2.35 9.93
N PHE A 59 -4.70 1.41 9.01
CA PHE A 59 -5.44 0.16 9.00
C PHE A 59 -4.59 -0.99 8.46
N ILE A 60 -5.04 -2.21 8.75
CA ILE A 60 -4.33 -3.43 8.42
C ILE A 60 -5.18 -4.29 7.49
N LEU A 61 -4.57 -4.75 6.40
CA LEU A 61 -5.11 -5.82 5.57
C LEU A 61 -4.43 -7.14 5.95
N TYR A 62 -5.12 -7.94 6.75
CA TYR A 62 -4.64 -9.25 7.21
C TYR A 62 -4.99 -10.36 6.21
N GLY A 63 -4.14 -11.38 6.11
CA GLY A 63 -4.49 -12.58 5.36
C GLY A 63 -4.46 -12.42 3.83
N ILE A 64 -3.73 -11.45 3.29
CA ILE A 64 -3.70 -11.20 1.85
C ILE A 64 -3.03 -12.37 1.13
N LYS A 65 -3.81 -13.06 0.30
CA LYS A 65 -3.32 -14.11 -0.61
C LYS A 65 -2.47 -13.50 -1.71
N LYS A 66 -1.46 -14.25 -2.18
CA LYS A 66 -0.57 -13.82 -3.28
C LYS A 66 -1.33 -13.40 -4.55
N SER A 67 -2.45 -14.06 -4.86
CA SER A 67 -3.34 -13.71 -5.97
C SER A 67 -3.90 -12.28 -5.91
N ASN A 68 -4.05 -11.73 -4.71
CA ASN A 68 -4.67 -10.43 -4.49
C ASN A 68 -3.65 -9.29 -4.45
N ILE A 69 -2.36 -9.62 -4.33
CA ILE A 69 -1.26 -8.65 -4.23
C ILE A 69 -1.14 -7.82 -5.51
N ALA A 70 -1.35 -8.42 -6.68
CA ALA A 70 -1.37 -7.71 -7.96
C ALA A 70 -2.48 -6.65 -8.05
N ASN A 71 -3.53 -6.76 -7.22
CA ASN A 71 -4.66 -5.83 -7.18
C ASN A 71 -4.72 -5.06 -5.85
N ILE A 72 -3.58 -4.85 -5.19
CA ILE A 72 -3.53 -4.24 -3.85
C ILE A 72 -4.28 -2.90 -3.79
N HIS A 73 -4.23 -2.09 -4.85
CA HIS A 73 -4.96 -0.81 -4.95
C HIS A 73 -6.48 -1.00 -4.82
N LYS A 74 -7.06 -2.04 -5.46
CA LYS A 74 -8.50 -2.33 -5.35
C LYS A 74 -8.86 -2.82 -3.95
N VAL A 75 -7.99 -3.61 -3.32
CA VAL A 75 -8.23 -4.12 -1.96
C VAL A 75 -8.16 -2.97 -0.96
N PHE A 76 -7.19 -2.06 -1.12
CA PHE A 76 -7.07 -0.84 -0.33
C PHE A 76 -8.36 0.01 -0.41
N LEU A 77 -8.85 0.31 -1.62
CA LEU A 77 -10.07 1.11 -1.79
C LEU A 77 -11.30 0.43 -1.18
N LYS A 78 -11.41 -0.89 -1.32
CA LYS A 78 -12.50 -1.67 -0.71
C LYS A 78 -12.49 -1.66 0.81
N ALA A 79 -11.33 -1.45 1.44
CA ALA A 79 -11.21 -1.41 2.89
C ALA A 79 -11.53 -0.04 3.49
N LEU A 80 -11.67 0.99 2.65
CA LEU A 80 -12.05 2.34 3.05
C LEU A 80 -13.56 2.64 2.87
N ASN A 81 -14.29 1.73 2.22
CA ASN A 81 -15.77 1.75 2.09
C ASN A 81 -16.41 0.81 3.10
#